data_AF-U3KUT0-F1
#
_entry.id   AF-U3KUT0-F1
#
_cell.length_a   1.000
_cell.length_b   1.000
_cell.length_c   1.000
_cell.angle_alpha   90.00
_cell.angle_beta   90.00
_cell.angle_gamma   90.00
#
_symmetry.space_group_name_H-M   'P 1'
#
loop_
_entity.id
_entity.type
_entity.pdbx_description
1 polymer ?
#
loop_
_entity_poly.entity_id
_entity_poly.type
_entity_poly.pdbx_seq_one_letter_code
_entity_poly.pdbx_strand_id
1 'polypeptide(L)'
;LLKAMGLTQTLVALVICYSAGAGLGYQISKGFFDTIPRALDEAATIDGATKNQIFWKIILPMSKPIVVYTVLTSFIGPWTDFILAKIIMGDKRDYYTVAIGLQLMTNLDFKAQYYKQFLAGSVVVAVPITLLFLKMQKYYVEGVTAGGVKG
;
A
#
# COMPACT_ATOMS: atom_id res chain seq x y z
N LEU A 1 16.18 18.39 4.21
CA LEU A 1 16.35 17.82 2.85
C LEU A 1 15.27 18.33 1.89
N LEU A 2 13.98 17.98 2.03
CA LEU A 2 12.92 18.48 1.12
C LEU A 2 12.81 20.00 0.99
N LYS A 3 12.94 20.72 2.11
CA LYS A 3 12.96 22.21 2.13
C LYS A 3 14.18 22.79 1.41
N ALA A 4 15.33 22.10 1.45
CA ALA A 4 16.54 22.49 0.75
C ALA A 4 16.47 22.21 -0.76
N MET A 5 15.64 21.23 -1.17
CA MET A 5 15.40 20.88 -2.58
C MET A 5 14.22 21.65 -3.21
N GLY A 6 13.60 22.59 -2.48
CA GLY A 6 12.45 23.36 -2.97
C GLY A 6 11.16 22.55 -3.19
N LEU A 7 11.11 21.29 -2.75
CA LEU A 7 9.99 20.36 -2.98
C LEU A 7 8.87 20.45 -1.92
N THR A 8 9.00 21.32 -0.94
CA THR A 8 8.00 21.50 0.13
C THR A 8 6.65 21.94 -0.42
N GLN A 9 5.57 21.46 0.22
CA GLN A 9 4.19 21.81 -0.14
C GLN A 9 3.80 21.38 -1.57
N THR A 10 4.22 20.17 -1.96
CA THR A 10 3.85 19.53 -3.23
C THR A 10 3.40 18.08 -2.98
N LEU A 11 2.51 17.56 -3.82
CA LEU A 11 2.11 16.14 -3.79
C LEU A 11 3.27 15.21 -4.16
N VAL A 12 4.20 15.67 -5.00
CA VAL A 12 5.38 14.90 -5.41
C VAL A 12 6.27 14.58 -4.21
N ALA A 13 6.46 15.53 -3.28
CA ALA A 13 7.22 15.27 -2.05
C ALA A 13 6.59 14.17 -1.19
N LEU A 14 5.26 14.10 -1.13
CA LEU A 14 4.56 13.02 -0.42
C LEU A 14 4.81 11.67 -1.07
N VAL A 15 4.67 11.58 -2.40
CA VAL A 15 4.91 10.34 -3.15
C VAL A 15 6.32 9.82 -2.91
N ILE A 16 7.33 10.70 -2.98
CA ILE A 16 8.73 10.33 -2.76
C ILE A 16 8.93 9.86 -1.31
N CYS A 17 8.41 10.58 -0.32
CA CYS A 17 8.54 10.20 1.09
C CYS A 17 7.89 8.85 1.40
N TYR A 18 6.66 8.62 0.94
CA TYR A 18 5.99 7.34 1.16
C TYR A 18 6.69 6.19 0.42
N SER A 19 7.19 6.44 -0.79
CA SER A 19 7.96 5.44 -1.56
C SER A 19 9.28 5.08 -0.86
N ALA A 20 9.96 6.07 -0.27
CA ALA A 20 11.18 5.82 0.51
C ALA A 20 10.91 4.98 1.77
N GLY A 21 9.70 5.10 2.36
CA GLY A 21 9.26 4.30 3.50
C GLY A 21 8.94 2.83 3.17
N ALA A 22 8.85 2.46 1.89
CA ALA A 22 8.49 1.11 1.46
C ALA A 22 9.55 0.04 1.79
N GLY A 23 10.72 0.42 2.29
CA GLY A 23 11.81 -0.51 2.65
C GLY A 23 11.42 -1.58 3.67
N LEU A 24 10.48 -1.28 4.59
CA LEU A 24 9.94 -2.31 5.51
C LEU A 24 9.08 -3.34 4.77
N GLY A 25 8.28 -2.90 3.79
CA GLY A 25 7.48 -3.78 2.94
C GLY A 25 8.33 -4.73 2.08
N TYR A 26 9.53 -4.28 1.69
CA TYR A 26 10.50 -5.13 1.00
C TYR A 26 10.93 -6.34 1.85
N GLN A 27 11.19 -6.16 3.14
CA GLN A 27 11.63 -7.27 4.00
C GLN A 27 10.55 -8.35 4.14
N ILE A 28 9.28 -7.96 4.26
CA ILE A 28 8.14 -8.88 4.30
C ILE A 28 8.01 -9.61 2.95
N SER A 29 8.12 -8.87 1.86
CA SER A 29 8.06 -9.45 0.51
C SER A 29 9.17 -10.48 0.29
N LYS A 30 10.40 -10.13 0.69
CA LYS A 30 11.57 -11.00 0.63
C LYS A 30 11.37 -12.27 1.48
N GLY A 31 10.86 -12.13 2.70
CA GLY A 31 10.52 -13.27 3.56
C GLY A 31 9.54 -14.24 2.91
N PHE A 32 8.53 -13.74 2.19
CA PHE A 32 7.61 -14.58 1.43
C PHE A 32 8.30 -15.27 0.24
N PHE A 33 9.08 -14.54 -0.56
CA PHE A 33 9.81 -15.13 -1.69
C PHE A 33 10.79 -16.22 -1.23
N ASP A 34 11.40 -16.09 -0.05
CA ASP A 34 12.28 -17.10 0.53
C ASP A 34 11.56 -18.42 0.88
N THR A 35 10.23 -18.41 1.02
CA THR A 35 9.43 -19.64 1.23
C THR A 35 9.17 -20.42 -0.06
N ILE A 36 9.41 -19.83 -1.23
CA ILE A 36 9.19 -20.48 -2.52
C ILE A 36 10.33 -21.49 -2.75
N PRO A 37 10.02 -22.78 -2.98
CA PRO A 37 11.07 -23.80 -3.15
C PRO A 37 11.97 -23.51 -4.34
N ARG A 38 13.30 -23.52 -4.12
CA ARG A 38 14.31 -23.34 -5.18
C ARG A 38 14.22 -24.39 -6.29
N ALA A 39 13.71 -25.58 -5.98
CA ALA A 39 13.50 -26.65 -6.94
C ALA A 39 12.62 -26.24 -8.14
N LEU A 40 11.71 -25.27 -7.97
CA LEU A 40 10.89 -24.75 -9.08
C LEU A 40 11.71 -23.94 -10.09
N ASP A 41 12.70 -23.17 -9.63
CA ASP A 41 13.61 -22.42 -10.49
C ASP A 41 14.56 -23.38 -11.22
N GLU A 42 15.08 -24.39 -10.50
CA GLU A 42 15.95 -25.43 -11.08
C GLU A 42 15.23 -26.25 -12.16
N ALA A 43 14.01 -26.73 -11.89
CA ALA A 43 13.21 -27.47 -12.86
C ALA A 43 12.90 -26.64 -14.10
N ALA A 44 12.45 -25.39 -13.93
CA ALA A 44 12.16 -24.52 -15.07
C ALA A 44 13.42 -24.15 -15.88
N THR A 45 14.57 -24.05 -15.22
CA THR A 45 15.86 -23.83 -15.91
C THR A 45 16.27 -25.06 -16.73
N ILE A 46 16.05 -26.28 -16.22
CA ILE A 46 16.28 -27.53 -16.96
C ILE A 46 15.36 -27.60 -18.20
N ASP A 47 14.11 -27.13 -18.07
CA ASP A 47 13.16 -27.02 -19.19
C ASP A 47 13.51 -25.89 -20.19
N GLY A 48 14.65 -25.20 -20.01
CA GLY A 48 15.13 -24.17 -20.91
C GLY A 48 14.52 -22.78 -20.70
N ALA A 49 13.80 -22.56 -19.59
CA ALA A 49 13.23 -21.24 -19.30
C ALA A 49 14.31 -20.23 -18.86
N THR A 50 14.23 -19.02 -19.39
CA THR A 50 15.07 -17.90 -18.96
C THR A 50 14.63 -17.37 -17.59
N LYS A 51 15.55 -16.77 -16.81
CA LYS A 51 15.24 -16.19 -15.48
C LYS A 51 14.07 -15.20 -15.50
N ASN A 52 13.94 -14.39 -16.55
CA ASN A 52 12.80 -13.48 -16.71
C ASN A 52 11.48 -14.25 -16.89
N GLN A 53 11.47 -15.33 -17.67
CA GLN A 53 10.28 -16.16 -17.83
C GLN A 53 9.90 -16.84 -16.51
N ILE A 54 10.87 -17.37 -15.77
CA ILE A 54 10.65 -17.99 -14.46
C ILE A 54 10.02 -16.99 -13.49
N PHE A 55 10.56 -15.76 -13.43
CA PHE A 55 10.00 -14.72 -12.57
C PHE A 55 8.56 -14.37 -12.93
N TRP A 56 8.28 -14.00 -14.18
CA TRP A 56 6.97 -13.51 -14.60
C TRP A 56 5.90 -14.59 -14.71
N LYS A 57 6.27 -15.83 -15.06
CA LYS A 57 5.31 -16.92 -15.31
C LYS A 57 5.12 -17.87 -14.14
N ILE A 58 6.10 -17.97 -13.23
CA ILE A 58 6.07 -18.95 -12.13
C ILE A 58 6.07 -18.22 -10.78
N ILE A 59 7.13 -17.46 -10.50
CA ILE A 59 7.31 -16.84 -9.17
C ILE A 59 6.24 -15.79 -8.89
N LEU A 60 6.02 -14.84 -9.79
CA LEU A 60 5.08 -13.74 -9.58
C LEU A 60 3.62 -14.21 -9.41
N PRO A 61 3.08 -15.15 -10.22
CA PRO A 61 1.75 -15.70 -10.00
C PRO A 61 1.59 -16.46 -8.67
N MET A 62 2.63 -17.16 -8.22
CA MET A 62 2.64 -17.81 -6.90
C MET A 62 2.68 -16.79 -5.75
N SER A 63 3.31 -15.64 -5.99
CA SER A 63 3.39 -14.52 -5.05
C SER A 63 2.16 -13.60 -5.03
N LYS A 64 1.05 -13.97 -5.67
CA LYS A 64 -0.22 -13.22 -5.60
C LYS A 64 -0.60 -12.79 -4.17
N PRO A 65 -0.53 -13.65 -3.12
CA PRO A 65 -0.93 -13.26 -1.77
C PRO A 65 -0.09 -12.12 -1.19
N ILE A 66 1.24 -12.19 -1.38
CA ILE A 66 2.14 -11.14 -0.87
C ILE A 66 2.03 -9.85 -1.69
N VAL A 67 1.81 -9.95 -3.01
CA VAL A 67 1.58 -8.77 -3.85
C VAL A 67 0.31 -8.03 -3.41
N VAL A 68 -0.77 -8.77 -3.10
CA VAL A 68 -2.01 -8.19 -2.56
C VAL A 68 -1.76 -7.47 -1.24
N TYR A 69 -1.06 -8.12 -0.31
CA TYR A 69 -0.69 -7.52 0.97
C TYR A 69 0.10 -6.21 0.77
N THR A 70 1.10 -6.23 -0.11
CA THR A 70 1.92 -5.06 -0.41
C THR A 70 1.10 -3.92 -1.03
N VAL A 71 0.19 -4.22 -1.96
CA VAL A 71 -0.70 -3.21 -2.57
C VAL A 71 -1.63 -2.59 -1.52
N LEU A 72 -2.25 -3.41 -0.67
CA LEU A 72 -3.16 -2.93 0.36
C LEU A 72 -2.45 -2.03 1.38
N THR A 73 -1.30 -2.46 1.88
CA THR A 73 -0.53 -1.68 2.86
C THR A 73 0.04 -0.40 2.26
N SER A 74 0.51 -0.44 1.01
CA SER A 74 1.03 0.72 0.27
C SER A 74 -0.07 1.75 -0.06
N PHE A 75 -1.33 1.32 -0.15
CA PHE A 75 -2.46 2.23 -0.30
C PHE A 75 -2.92 2.81 1.04
N ILE A 76 -3.14 1.95 2.04
CA ILE A 76 -3.71 2.35 3.35
C ILE A 76 -2.81 3.35 4.08
N GLY A 77 -1.48 3.15 4.05
CA GLY A 77 -0.53 4.01 4.77
C GLY A 77 -0.69 5.48 4.38
N PRO A 78 -0.40 5.87 3.13
CA PRO A 78 -0.55 7.26 2.68
C PRO A 78 -1.99 7.78 2.72
N TRP A 79 -2.99 6.90 2.54
CA TRP A 79 -4.41 7.28 2.52
C TRP A 79 -4.92 7.73 3.89
N THR A 80 -4.40 7.13 4.97
CA THR A 80 -4.82 7.42 6.34
C THR A 80 -3.88 8.35 7.09
N ASP A 81 -2.68 8.59 6.56
CA ASP A 81 -1.68 9.41 7.23
C ASP A 81 -1.97 10.91 7.07
N PHE A 82 -2.25 11.54 8.21
CA PHE A 82 -2.41 12.98 8.34
C PHE A 82 -1.17 13.67 8.93
N ILE A 83 -0.27 12.94 9.61
CA ILE A 83 0.84 13.52 10.37
C ILE A 83 1.93 13.96 9.40
N LEU A 84 2.51 13.02 8.65
CA LEU A 84 3.57 13.32 7.69
C LEU A 84 3.03 14.22 6.59
N ALA A 85 1.79 13.95 6.15
CA ALA A 85 1.09 14.77 5.17
C ALA A 85 0.99 16.24 5.61
N LYS A 86 0.55 16.50 6.85
CA LYS A 86 0.43 17.87 7.38
C LYS A 86 1.79 18.55 7.56
N ILE A 87 2.82 17.82 7.99
CA ILE A 87 4.18 18.35 8.14
C ILE A 87 4.76 18.81 6.78
N ILE A 88 4.59 18.01 5.73
CA ILE A 88 5.12 18.33 4.40
C ILE A 88 4.30 19.42 3.72
N MET A 89 2.99 19.46 3.95
CA MET A 89 2.10 20.41 3.29
C MET A 89 2.07 21.79 3.94
N GLY A 90 2.27 21.86 5.27
CA GLY A 90 2.22 23.11 6.02
C GLY A 90 0.92 23.88 5.76
N ASP A 91 1.04 25.13 5.32
CA ASP A 91 -0.10 26.04 5.16
C ASP A 91 -0.82 25.96 3.80
N LYS A 92 -0.33 25.16 2.83
CA LYS A 92 -1.00 25.03 1.53
C LYS A 92 -2.23 24.12 1.60
N ARG A 93 -3.38 24.73 1.92
CA ARG A 93 -4.66 24.01 2.06
C ARG A 93 -5.15 23.33 0.79
N ASP A 94 -4.83 23.87 -0.39
CA ASP A 94 -5.28 23.32 -1.69
C ASP A 94 -4.81 21.89 -1.95
N TYR A 95 -3.75 21.47 -1.26
CA TYR A 95 -3.15 20.13 -1.39
C TYR A 95 -3.38 19.26 -0.15
N TYR A 96 -4.31 19.64 0.73
CA TYR A 96 -4.63 18.83 1.90
C TYR A 96 -5.24 17.50 1.46
N THR A 97 -4.68 16.42 2.01
CA THR A 97 -5.24 15.08 1.84
C THR A 97 -6.54 14.97 2.63
N VAL A 98 -7.37 13.99 2.27
CA VAL A 98 -8.63 13.74 2.97
C VAL A 98 -8.39 13.41 4.44
N ALA A 99 -7.27 12.76 4.77
CA ALA A 99 -6.84 12.50 6.15
C ALA A 99 -6.58 13.79 6.94
N ILE A 100 -5.91 14.79 6.34
CA ILE A 100 -5.73 16.10 6.97
C ILE A 100 -7.08 16.78 7.16
N GLY A 101 -7.94 16.78 6.14
CA GLY A 101 -9.27 17.39 6.19
C GLY A 101 -10.12 16.82 7.33
N LEU A 102 -10.16 15.49 7.47
CA LEU A 102 -10.85 14.81 8.58
C LEU A 102 -10.24 15.20 9.94
N GLN A 103 -8.91 15.24 10.05
CA GLN A 103 -8.27 15.61 11.30
C GLN A 103 -8.54 17.07 11.71
N LEU A 104 -8.77 17.98 10.77
CA LEU A 104 -9.13 19.36 11.10
C LEU A 104 -10.52 19.48 11.71
N MET A 105 -11.45 18.58 11.33
CA MET A 105 -12.81 18.54 11.88
C MET A 105 -12.87 18.01 13.32
N THR A 106 -11.80 17.36 13.81
CA THR A 106 -11.70 16.85 15.19
C THR A 106 -11.03 17.83 16.15
N ASN A 107 -10.47 18.94 15.65
CA ASN A 107 -9.88 19.98 16.48
C ASN A 107 -10.93 20.57 17.46
N LEU A 108 -10.48 20.90 18.67
CA LEU A 108 -11.35 21.33 19.78
C LEU A 108 -12.27 22.50 19.41
N ASP A 109 -11.79 23.45 18.62
CA ASP A 109 -12.53 24.65 18.19
C ASP A 109 -13.70 24.32 17.23
N PHE A 110 -13.57 23.25 16.46
CA PHE A 110 -14.51 22.87 15.41
C PHE A 110 -15.37 21.66 15.77
N LYS A 111 -14.99 20.90 16.82
CA LYS A 111 -15.62 19.64 17.19
C LYS A 111 -17.13 19.77 17.42
N ALA A 112 -17.61 20.84 18.07
CA ALA A 112 -19.04 21.02 18.32
C ALA A 112 -19.90 21.14 17.04
N GLN A 113 -19.33 21.69 15.97
CA GLN A 113 -20.03 21.97 14.72
C GLN A 113 -19.80 20.90 13.64
N TYR A 114 -18.58 20.36 13.57
CA TYR A 114 -18.13 19.50 12.48
C TYR A 114 -18.09 18.01 12.83
N TYR A 115 -18.36 17.60 14.08
CA TYR A 115 -18.29 16.19 14.48
C TYR A 115 -19.21 15.27 13.67
N LYS A 116 -20.43 15.71 13.32
CA LYS A 116 -21.34 14.94 12.46
C LYS A 116 -20.76 14.73 11.06
N GLN A 117 -20.12 15.76 10.50
CA GLN A 117 -19.49 15.70 9.18
C GLN A 117 -18.23 14.85 9.20
N PHE A 118 -17.45 14.89 10.29
CA PHE A 118 -16.32 13.98 10.49
C PHE A 118 -16.73 12.51 10.46
N LEU A 119 -17.81 12.15 11.15
CA LEU A 119 -18.32 10.77 11.14
C LEU A 119 -18.77 10.35 9.73
N ALA A 120 -19.56 11.18 9.05
CA ALA A 120 -19.98 10.90 7.67
C ALA A 120 -18.79 10.80 6.70
N GLY A 121 -17.84 11.72 6.81
CA GLY A 121 -16.62 11.73 6.01
C GLY A 121 -15.74 10.50 6.26
N SER A 122 -15.65 10.03 7.51
CA SER A 122 -14.90 8.81 7.86
C SER A 122 -15.45 7.57 7.15
N VAL A 123 -16.78 7.46 7.05
CA VAL A 123 -17.44 6.38 6.28
C VAL A 123 -17.08 6.49 4.80
N VAL A 124 -17.15 7.68 4.21
CA VAL A 124 -16.79 7.90 2.79
C VAL A 124 -15.31 7.56 2.53
N VAL A 125 -14.41 7.92 3.45
CA VAL A 125 -12.97 7.62 3.34
C VAL A 125 -12.67 6.13 3.48
N ALA A 126 -13.52 5.37 4.19
CA ALA A 126 -13.39 3.92 4.27
C ALA A 126 -13.78 3.21 2.96
N VAL A 127 -14.70 3.79 2.16
CA VAL A 127 -15.22 3.15 0.93
C VAL A 127 -14.11 2.74 -0.06
N PRO A 128 -13.14 3.60 -0.43
CA PRO A 128 -12.07 3.21 -1.34
C PRO A 128 -11.21 2.05 -0.81
N ILE A 129 -10.93 2.05 0.49
CA ILE A 129 -10.17 0.98 1.15
C ILE A 129 -10.95 -0.34 1.06
N THR A 130 -12.24 -0.31 1.40
CA THR A 130 -13.11 -1.48 1.33
C THR A 130 -13.24 -2.00 -0.09
N LEU A 131 -13.44 -1.13 -1.08
CA LEU A 131 -13.54 -1.54 -2.48
C LEU A 131 -12.24 -2.15 -3.00
N LEU A 132 -11.09 -1.59 -2.63
CA LEU A 132 -9.79 -2.16 -2.97
C LEU A 132 -9.62 -3.54 -2.33
N PHE A 133 -9.96 -3.68 -1.05
CA PHE A 133 -9.93 -4.96 -0.34
C PHE A 133 -10.84 -6.00 -1.01
N LEU A 134 -12.10 -5.65 -1.30
CA LEU A 134 -13.06 -6.56 -1.93
C LEU A 134 -12.62 -7.02 -3.33
N LYS A 135 -11.94 -6.16 -4.09
CA LYS A 135 -11.36 -6.53 -5.39
C LYS A 135 -10.16 -7.48 -5.25
N MET A 136 -9.38 -7.32 -4.19
CA MET A 136 -8.12 -8.05 -3.99
C MET A 136 -8.29 -9.36 -3.21
N GLN A 137 -9.33 -9.50 -2.38
CA GLN A 137 -9.56 -10.67 -1.53
C GLN A 137 -9.60 -12.01 -2.32
N LYS A 138 -10.06 -11.98 -3.58
CA LYS A 138 -10.11 -13.20 -4.42
C LYS A 138 -8.73 -13.83 -4.64
N TYR A 139 -7.69 -13.00 -4.74
CA TYR A 139 -6.31 -13.45 -4.94
C TYR A 139 -5.71 -14.05 -3.66
N TYR A 140 -6.27 -13.71 -2.49
CA TYR A 140 -5.92 -14.34 -1.21
C TYR A 140 -6.46 -15.78 -1.15
N VAL A 141 -7.71 -15.99 -1.56
CA VAL A 141 -8.37 -17.30 -1.56
C VAL A 141 -7.77 -18.26 -2.60
N GLU A 142 -7.46 -17.77 -3.80
CA GLU A 142 -6.78 -18.58 -4.84
C GLU A 142 -5.38 -19.04 -4.40
N GLY A 143 -4.62 -18.18 -3.71
CA GLY A 143 -3.24 -18.50 -3.32
C GLY A 143 -3.14 -19.54 -2.21
N VAL A 144 -4.06 -19.51 -1.23
CA VAL A 144 -4.12 -20.50 -0.15
C VAL A 144 -4.58 -21.86 -0.66
N THR A 145 -5.54 -21.88 -1.60
CA THR A 145 -6.05 -23.14 -2.17
C THR A 145 -5.09 -23.78 -3.17
N ALA A 146 -4.35 -23.00 -3.96
CA ALA A 146 -3.36 -23.55 -4.90
C ALA A 146 -2.18 -24.25 -4.21
N GLY A 147 -1.83 -23.86 -2.98
CA GLY A 147 -0.77 -24.52 -2.19
C GLY A 147 -1.22 -25.81 -1.48
N GLY A 148 -2.54 -26.02 -1.32
CA GLY A 148 -3.10 -27.14 -0.56
C GLY A 148 -3.45 -28.40 -1.36
N VAL A 149 -3.44 -28.35 -2.70
CA VAL A 149 -3.90 -29.47 -3.56
C VAL A 149 -2.74 -30.28 -4.16
N LYS A 150 -1.53 -30.16 -3.61
CA LYS A 150 -0.40 -31.06 -3.89
C LYS A 150 0.01 -31.79 -2.61
N GLY A 151 -0.90 -32.62 -2.13
CA GLY A 151 -0.70 -33.67 -1.13
C GLY A 151 -1.50 -34.89 -1.56
#